data_AF-A0A109JTA2-F1
#
_entry.id   AF-A0A109JTA2-F1
#
_cell.length_a   1.000
_cell.length_b   1.000
_cell.length_c   1.000
_cell.angle_alpha   90.00
_cell.angle_beta   90.00
_cell.angle_gamma   90.00
#
_symmetry.space_group_name_H-M   'P 1'
#
loop_
_entity.id
_entity.type
_entity.pdbx_description
1 polymer ?
#
loop_
_entity_poly.entity_id
_entity_poly.type
_entity_poly.pdbx_seq_one_letter_code
_entity_poly.pdbx_strand_id
1 'polypeptide(L)' 'MKKTTKGLKPSTPGHVLGQRTFAAITAVEGISLSAASRKRLADMSKRKLSPDDQRSEIIRAYRDAKSRG' A
#
# COMPACT_ATOMS: atom_id res chain seq x y z
N MET A 1 -27.52 13.57 -2.08
CA MET A 1 -26.26 14.07 -1.47
C MET A 1 -25.07 13.39 -2.15
N LYS A 2 -24.25 14.13 -2.92
CA LYS A 2 -23.07 13.56 -3.60
C LYS A 2 -21.91 13.48 -2.61
N LYS A 3 -21.41 12.27 -2.34
CA LYS A 3 -20.21 12.05 -1.50
C LYS A 3 -18.98 12.57 -2.25
N THR A 4 -18.45 13.71 -1.83
CA THR A 4 -17.16 14.22 -2.32
C THR A 4 -16.06 13.42 -1.64
N THR A 5 -15.47 12.44 -2.35
CA THR A 5 -14.20 11.85 -1.92
C THR A 5 -13.14 12.93 -2.02
N LYS A 6 -12.84 13.56 -0.89
CA LYS A 6 -11.70 14.47 -0.70
C LYS A 6 -10.44 13.67 -1.02
N GLY A 7 -9.98 13.73 -2.27
CA GLY A 7 -8.67 13.21 -2.63
C GLY A 7 -7.64 13.91 -1.76
N LEU A 8 -6.79 13.14 -1.08
CA LEU A 8 -5.64 13.65 -0.35
C LEU A 8 -4.68 14.27 -1.38
N LYS A 9 -4.89 15.55 -1.70
CA LYS A 9 -4.01 16.32 -2.57
C LYS A 9 -2.90 16.87 -1.68
N PRO A 10 -1.65 16.41 -1.81
CA PRO A 10 -0.57 16.92 -0.98
C PRO A 10 -0.36 18.40 -1.29
N SER A 11 -0.34 19.24 -0.25
CA SER A 11 -0.10 20.70 -0.39
C SER A 11 1.37 21.06 -0.59
N THR A 12 2.25 20.06 -0.47
CA THR A 12 3.71 20.18 -0.54
C THR A 12 4.29 19.16 -1.52
N PRO A 13 5.46 19.43 -2.11
CA PRO A 13 6.16 18.45 -2.94
C PRO A 13 6.37 17.16 -2.14
N GLY A 14 5.85 16.04 -2.64
CA GLY A 14 6.03 14.74 -1.97
C GLY A 14 7.50 14.34 -1.97
N HIS A 15 8.04 13.98 -0.81
CA HIS A 15 9.38 13.40 -0.70
C HIS A 15 9.29 11.88 -0.87
N VAL A 16 10.05 11.31 -1.80
CA VAL A 16 10.11 9.86 -2.00
C VAL A 16 11.10 9.26 -1.01
N LEU A 17 10.58 8.50 -0.05
CA LEU A 17 11.41 7.72 0.87
C LEU A 17 11.98 6.51 0.13
N GLY A 18 13.31 6.41 0.04
CA GLY A 18 13.96 5.21 -0.46
C GLY A 18 13.72 4.00 0.45
N GLN A 19 13.95 2.79 -0.09
CA GLN A 19 13.72 1.52 0.63
C GLN A 19 14.35 1.47 2.02
N ARG A 20 15.58 1.97 2.17
CA ARG A 20 16.31 1.99 3.44
C ARG A 20 15.62 2.85 4.50
N THR A 21 15.17 4.06 4.12
CA THR A 21 14.48 4.98 5.04
C THR A 21 13.11 4.44 5.41
N PHE A 22 12.37 3.92 4.43
CA PHE A 22 11.08 3.28 4.68
C PHE A 22 11.23 2.09 5.66
N ALA A 23 12.22 1.22 5.44
CA ALA A 23 12.50 0.09 6.34
C ALA A 23 12.83 0.56 7.77
N ALA A 24 13.65 1.60 7.93
CA ALA A 24 14.00 2.16 9.22
C ALA A 24 12.76 2.69 9.98
N ILE A 25 11.88 3.43 9.29
CA ILE A 25 10.62 3.91 9.88
C ILE A 25 9.74 2.74 10.30
N THR A 26 9.50 1.78 9.39
CA THR A 26 8.63 0.63 9.69
C THR A 26 9.16 -0.22 10.85
N ALA A 27 10.47 -0.33 11.02
CA ALA A 27 11.07 -1.05 12.13
C ALA A 27 10.84 -0.35 13.47
N VAL A 28 10.96 0.98 13.51
CA VAL A 28 10.69 1.79 14.70
C VAL A 28 9.20 1.76 15.06
N GLU A 29 8.33 1.86 14.06
CA GLU A 29 6.87 1.88 14.26
C GLU A 29 6.27 0.48 14.47
N GLY A 30 7.06 -0.59 14.39
CA GLY A 30 6.58 -1.97 14.52
C GLY A 30 5.63 -2.41 13.39
N ILE A 31 5.65 -1.71 12.26
CA ILE A 31 4.79 -2.00 11.11
C ILE A 31 5.34 -3.21 10.38
N SER A 32 4.55 -4.28 10.33
CA SER A 32 4.90 -5.49 9.60
C SER A 32 3.77 -5.95 8.69
N LEU A 33 4.13 -6.63 7.60
CA LEU A 33 3.14 -7.24 6.72
C LEU A 33 2.51 -8.46 7.39
N SER A 34 1.18 -8.53 7.38
CA SER A 34 0.44 -9.73 7.77
C SER A 34 0.80 -10.91 6.85
N ALA A 35 0.55 -12.15 7.30
CA ALA A 35 0.81 -13.35 6.51
C ALA A 35 0.12 -13.31 5.13
N ALA A 36 -1.13 -12.85 5.07
CA ALA A 36 -1.87 -12.68 3.82
C ALA A 36 -1.21 -11.65 2.90
N SER A 37 -0.73 -10.54 3.45
CA SER A 37 -0.06 -9.49 2.68
C SER A 37 1.30 -9.96 2.14
N ARG A 38 2.07 -10.72 2.93
CA ARG A 38 3.33 -11.35 2.48
C ARG A 38 3.10 -12.33 1.33
N LYS A 39 2.07 -13.18 1.43
CA LYS A 39 1.70 -14.13 0.37
C LYS A 39 1.34 -13.39 -0.92
N ARG A 40 0.56 -12.30 -0.82
CA ARG A 40 0.19 -11.47 -1.97
C ARG A 40 1.42 -10.82 -2.61
N LEU A 41 2.34 -10.27 -1.81
CA LEU A 41 3.57 -9.67 -2.33
C LEU A 41 4.41 -10.69 -3.12
N ALA A 42 4.56 -11.90 -2.59
CA ALA A 42 5.25 -12.99 -3.28
C ALA A 42 4.55 -13.39 -4.60
N ASP A 43 3.21 -13.45 -4.62
CA ASP A 43 2.45 -13.73 -5.85
C ASP A 43 2.63 -12.64 -6.92
N MET A 44 2.50 -11.37 -6.54
CA MET A 44 2.69 -10.24 -7.46
C MET A 44 4.12 -10.22 -8.04
N SER A 45 5.13 -10.54 -7.23
CA SER A 45 6.51 -10.66 -7.68
C SER A 45 6.70 -11.80 -8.68
N LYS A 46 6.07 -12.96 -8.45
CA LYS A 46 6.10 -14.10 -9.40
C LYS A 46 5.44 -13.73 -10.73
N ARG A 47 4.36 -12.96 -10.68
CA ARG A 47 3.61 -12.49 -11.85
C ARG A 47 4.26 -11.31 -12.58
N LYS A 48 5.36 -10.76 -12.04
CA LYS A 48 6.09 -9.61 -12.59
C LYS A 48 5.18 -8.42 -12.91
N LEU A 49 4.25 -8.13 -12.01
CA LEU A 49 3.32 -7.00 -12.18
C LEU A 49 4.07 -5.67 -12.25
N SER A 50 3.56 -4.74 -13.08
CA SER A 50 4.05 -3.37 -13.09
C SER A 50 3.81 -2.69 -11.73
N PRO A 51 4.55 -1.63 -11.37
CA PRO A 51 4.31 -0.90 -10.12
C PRO A 51 2.88 -0.38 -9.96
N ASP A 52 2.24 0.02 -11.06
CA ASP A 52 0.86 0.51 -11.04
C ASP A 52 -0.16 -0.61 -10.84
N ASP A 53 0.08 -1.78 -11.42
CA ASP A 53 -0.74 -2.98 -11.19
C ASP A 53 -0.59 -3.49 -9.76
N GLN A 54 0.64 -3.50 -9.23
CA GLN A 54 0.91 -3.85 -7.83
C GLN A 54 0.14 -2.92 -6.88
N ARG A 55 0.18 -1.60 -7.13
CA ARG A 55 -0.55 -0.61 -6.33
C ARG A 55 -2.06 -0.87 -6.38
N SER A 56 -2.59 -1.13 -7.57
CA SER A 56 -4.02 -1.40 -7.76
C SER A 56 -4.47 -2.65 -7.01
N GLU A 57 -3.68 -3.73 -7.06
CA GLU A 57 -3.96 -4.98 -6.36
C GLU A 57 -3.91 -4.80 -4.82
N ILE A 58 -2.95 -4.04 -4.30
CA ILE A 58 -2.87 -3.72 -2.86
C ILE A 58 -4.11 -2.93 -2.41
N ILE A 59 -4.50 -1.89 -3.15
CA ILE A 59 -5.66 -1.06 -2.83
C ILE A 59 -6.95 -1.91 -2.86
N ARG A 60 -7.11 -2.76 -3.87
CA ARG A 60 -8.26 -3.67 -3.99
C ARG A 60 -8.34 -4.59 -2.77
N ALA A 61 -7.24 -5.25 -2.43
CA ALA A 61 -7.18 -6.14 -1.28
C ALA A 61 -7.50 -5.46 0.06
N TYR A 62 -7.04 -4.22 0.25
CA TYR A 62 -7.35 -3.44 1.46
C TYR A 62 -8.84 -3.09 1.53
N ARG A 63 -9.45 -2.69 0.40
CA ARG A 63 -10.88 -2.38 0.33
C ARG A 63 -11.73 -3.60 0.64
N ASP A 64 -11.37 -4.75 0.08
CA ASP A 64 -12.07 -6.02 0.31
C ASP A 64 -11.98 -6.42 1.80
N ALA A 65 -10.79 -6.32 2.40
CA ALA A 65 -10.60 -6.59 3.82
C ALA A 65 -11.44 -5.66 4.72
N LYS A 66 -11.50 -4.36 4.38
CA LYS A 66 -12.30 -3.37 5.12
C LYS A 66 -13.81 -3.62 5.01
N SER A 67 -14.28 -4.19 3.90
CA SER A 67 -15.71 -4.49 3.72
C SER A 67 -16.20 -5.70 4.53
N ARG A 68 -15.28 -6.52 5.06
CA ARG A 68 -15.58 -7.76 5.80
C ARG A 68 -15.51 -7.62 7.33
N GLY A 69 -15.10 -6.46 7.83
CA GLY A 69 -15.08 -6.13 9.27
C GLY A 69 -16.08 -5.04 9.58
#